data_AF-A0A800AR26-F1
#
_entry.id   AF-A0A800AR26-F1
#
_cell.length_a   1.000
_cell.length_b   1.000
_cell.length_c   1.000
_cell.angle_alpha   90.00
_cell.angle_beta   90.00
_cell.angle_gamma   90.00
#
_symmetry.space_group_name_H-M   'P 1'
#
loop_
_entity.id
_entity.type
_entity.pdbx_description
1 polymer ?
#
loop_
_entity_poly.entity_id
_entity_poly.type
_entity_poly.pdbx_seq_one_letter_code
_entity_poly.pdbx_strand_id
1 'polypeptide(L)'
;SSSLPKLEDIYFSRKQIKKKIKSFQLPLYIYLFACNGKDLNRINAGFYSLKETKIHYLFKNNQDRIGSVEKVFLPILKVTLKEILNPDIPFEPDDEDTYWCRNCSFSSLCHS
;
A
#
# COMPACT_ATOMS: atom_id res chain seq x y z
N SER A 1 -16.48 -1.90 0.81
CA SER A 1 -16.45 -1.70 2.26
C SER A 1 -15.16 -2.29 2.79
N SER A 2 -14.33 -1.55 3.52
CA SER A 2 -13.19 -2.13 4.25
C SER A 2 -12.72 -1.16 5.33
N SER A 3 -12.90 -1.58 6.58
CA SER A 3 -12.33 -0.98 7.79
C SER A 3 -10.81 -1.25 7.86
N LEU A 4 -10.06 -0.28 8.39
CA LEU A 4 -8.61 -0.42 8.59
C LEU A 4 -8.33 -1.33 9.80
N PRO A 5 -7.33 -2.23 9.73
CA PRO A 5 -6.98 -3.13 10.82
C PRO A 5 -6.32 -2.41 12.01
N LYS A 6 -6.50 -2.94 13.24
CA LYS A 6 -5.84 -2.47 14.48
C LYS A 6 -4.41 -3.02 14.59
N LEU A 7 -3.58 -2.31 15.37
CA LEU A 7 -2.11 -2.31 15.36
C LEU A 7 -1.41 -3.41 16.18
N GLU A 8 -2.11 -4.05 17.11
CA GLU A 8 -1.46 -4.85 18.16
C GLU A 8 -0.94 -6.21 17.68
N ASP A 9 -1.25 -6.65 16.45
CA ASP A 9 -0.79 -7.92 15.86
C ASP A 9 -0.42 -7.79 14.36
N ILE A 10 0.49 -6.88 13.97
CA ILE A 10 0.90 -6.77 12.56
C ILE A 10 1.98 -7.84 12.23
N TYR A 11 1.65 -9.12 12.41
CA TYR A 11 2.23 -10.22 11.63
C TYR A 11 1.33 -10.45 10.41
N PHE A 12 1.26 -9.47 9.51
CA PHE A 12 0.58 -9.72 8.24
C PHE A 12 1.53 -10.46 7.31
N SER A 13 1.09 -11.61 6.80
CA SER A 13 1.76 -12.21 5.66
C SER A 13 1.63 -11.30 4.44
N ARG A 14 2.55 -11.41 3.47
CA ARG A 14 2.50 -10.65 2.21
C ARG A 14 1.15 -10.73 1.52
N LYS A 15 0.53 -11.92 1.50
CA LYS A 15 -0.83 -12.17 1.02
C LYS A 15 -1.88 -11.31 1.73
N GLN A 16 -1.82 -11.22 3.05
CA GLN A 16 -2.75 -10.41 3.84
C GLN A 16 -2.54 -8.91 3.59
N ILE A 17 -1.28 -8.47 3.47
CA ILE A 17 -0.95 -7.08 3.10
C ILE A 17 -1.56 -6.74 1.75
N LYS A 18 -1.32 -7.56 0.71
CA LYS A 18 -1.88 -7.36 -0.65
C LYS A 18 -3.41 -7.29 -0.66
N LYS A 19 -4.07 -8.11 0.15
CA LYS A 19 -5.54 -8.12 0.24
C LYS A 19 -6.08 -6.83 0.87
N LYS A 20 -5.40 -6.32 1.90
CA LYS A 20 -5.86 -5.15 2.68
C LYS A 20 -5.40 -3.81 2.11
N ILE A 21 -4.20 -3.74 1.55
CA ILE A 21 -3.59 -2.52 1.00
C ILE A 21 -3.49 -2.67 -0.52
N LYS A 22 -4.35 -1.94 -1.23
CA LYS A 22 -4.40 -1.99 -2.70
C LYS A 22 -3.34 -1.12 -3.38
N SER A 23 -2.86 -0.08 -2.72
CA SER A 23 -1.78 0.75 -3.21
C SER A 23 -1.09 1.49 -2.06
N PHE A 24 0.23 1.50 -2.08
CA PHE A 24 1.06 2.32 -1.19
C PHE A 24 1.35 3.72 -1.76
N GLN A 25 1.10 3.96 -3.05
CA GLN A 25 1.53 5.18 -3.72
C GLN A 25 0.89 6.44 -3.13
N LEU A 26 -0.46 6.49 -3.06
CA LEU A 26 -1.16 7.67 -2.54
C LEU A 26 -0.83 7.94 -1.05
N PRO A 27 -0.84 6.94 -0.15
CA PRO A 27 -0.39 7.13 1.23
C PRO A 27 1.06 7.62 1.36
N LEU A 28 1.96 7.13 0.51
CA LEU A 28 3.36 7.55 0.52
C LEU A 28 3.51 8.99 0.06
N TYR A 29 2.83 9.39 -1.04
CA TYR A 29 2.90 10.76 -1.53
C TYR A 29 2.38 11.78 -0.53
N ILE A 30 1.24 11.50 0.11
CA ILE A 30 0.69 12.43 1.10
C ILE A 30 1.58 12.52 2.34
N TYR A 31 2.19 11.40 2.77
CA TYR A 31 3.17 11.40 3.86
C TYR A 31 4.40 12.25 3.52
N LEU A 32 5.03 12.01 2.36
CA LEU A 32 6.21 12.77 1.91
C LEU A 32 5.90 14.26 1.76
N PHE A 33 4.69 14.59 1.28
CA PHE A 33 4.25 15.98 1.18
C PHE A 33 4.03 16.62 2.57
N ALA A 34 3.49 15.86 3.54
CA ALA A 34 3.35 16.32 4.91
C ALA A 34 4.70 16.55 5.60
N CYS A 35 5.71 15.69 5.35
CA CYS A 35 7.08 15.89 5.82
C CYS A 35 7.69 17.23 5.40
N ASN A 36 7.19 17.85 4.32
CA ASN A 36 7.59 19.19 3.87
C ASN A 36 6.80 20.32 4.58
N GLY A 37 6.31 20.07 5.79
CA GLY A 37 5.64 21.08 6.64
C GLY A 37 4.16 21.30 6.33
N LYS A 38 3.50 20.33 5.67
CA LYS A 38 2.07 20.42 5.35
C LYS A 38 1.24 19.61 6.33
N ASP A 39 0.15 20.19 6.82
CA ASP A 39 -0.75 19.52 7.75
C ASP A 39 -1.56 18.43 7.03
N LEU A 40 -1.30 17.17 7.39
CA LEU A 40 -1.96 16.00 6.84
C LEU A 40 -3.49 16.01 7.03
N ASN A 41 -4.00 16.68 8.06
CA ASN A 41 -5.45 16.81 8.27
C ASN A 41 -6.12 17.69 7.22
N ARG A 42 -5.37 18.58 6.59
CA ARG A 42 -5.89 19.57 5.63
C ARG A 42 -5.72 19.16 4.17
N ILE A 43 -5.04 18.04 3.92
CA ILE A 43 -4.75 17.54 2.57
C ILE A 43 -5.29 16.12 2.39
N ASN A 44 -5.61 15.78 1.15
CA ASN A 44 -6.02 14.43 0.78
C ASN A 44 -5.43 14.11 -0.59
N ALA A 45 -4.98 12.89 -0.79
CA ALA A 45 -4.52 12.42 -2.09
C ALA A 45 -5.69 11.84 -2.87
N GLY A 46 -5.65 11.94 -4.19
CA GLY A 46 -6.64 11.34 -5.07
C GLY A 46 -6.00 10.82 -6.35
N PHE A 47 -6.58 9.74 -6.87
CA PHE A 47 -6.26 9.22 -8.18
C PHE A 47 -7.34 9.68 -9.17
N TYR A 48 -6.94 10.37 -10.24
CA TYR A 48 -7.86 10.75 -11.31
C TYR A 48 -7.88 9.67 -12.41
N SER A 49 -9.01 8.98 -12.55
CA SER A 49 -9.22 8.03 -13.63
C SER A 49 -9.61 8.80 -14.90
N LEU A 50 -8.75 8.80 -15.92
CA LEU A 50 -9.06 9.41 -17.22
C LEU A 50 -10.20 8.66 -17.94
N LYS A 51 -10.28 7.34 -17.76
CA LYS A 51 -11.33 6.50 -18.35
C LYS A 51 -12.72 6.83 -17.80
N GLU A 52 -12.82 7.04 -16.49
CA GLU A 52 -14.09 7.34 -15.81
C GLU A 52 -14.31 8.84 -15.63
N THR A 53 -13.32 9.67 -15.96
CA THR A 53 -13.28 11.11 -15.70
C THR A 53 -13.58 11.47 -14.23
N LYS A 54 -13.11 10.64 -13.29
CA LYS A 54 -13.47 10.73 -11.86
C LYS A 54 -12.25 10.69 -10.94
N ILE A 55 -12.28 11.50 -9.89
CA ILE A 55 -11.31 11.45 -8.79
C ILE A 55 -11.76 10.42 -7.75
N HIS A 56 -10.88 9.49 -7.43
CA HIS A 56 -10.98 8.56 -6.32
C HIS A 56 -10.04 9.01 -5.20
N TYR A 57 -10.60 9.57 -4.13
CA TYR A 57 -9.82 10.04 -2.99
C TYR A 57 -9.35 8.89 -2.10
N LEU A 58 -8.14 9.03 -1.55
CA LEU A 58 -7.55 8.08 -0.61
C LEU A 58 -8.40 8.00 0.67
N PHE A 59 -8.71 9.15 1.25
CA PHE A 59 -9.55 9.26 2.44
C PHE A 59 -10.94 9.79 2.12
N LYS A 60 -11.96 9.23 2.77
CA LYS A 60 -13.31 9.82 2.81
C LYS A 60 -13.36 10.95 3.85
N ASN A 61 -14.42 11.74 3.79
CA ASN A 61 -14.69 12.76 4.81
C ASN A 61 -14.77 12.12 6.20
N ASN A 62 -14.23 12.79 7.21
CA ASN A 62 -14.20 12.38 8.63
C ASN A 62 -13.36 11.12 8.96
N GLN A 63 -12.49 10.67 8.06
CA GLN A 63 -11.50 9.64 8.41
C GLN A 63 -10.28 10.24 9.11
N ASP A 64 -9.75 9.52 10.10
CA ASP A 64 -8.48 9.85 10.77
C ASP A 64 -7.32 9.63 9.80
N ARG A 65 -6.88 10.70 9.13
CA ARG A 65 -5.84 10.66 8.10
C ARG A 65 -4.46 10.39 8.73
N ILE A 66 -4.15 11.08 9.81
CA ILE A 66 -2.88 10.93 10.54
C ILE A 66 -2.76 9.53 11.07
N GLY A 67 -3.75 9.04 11.81
CA GLY A 67 -3.76 7.67 12.30
C GLY A 67 -3.66 6.68 11.16
N SER A 68 -4.42 6.84 10.07
CA SER A 68 -4.31 5.92 8.93
C SER A 68 -2.89 5.85 8.37
N VAL A 69 -2.22 6.99 8.17
CA VAL A 69 -0.85 7.03 7.65
C VAL A 69 0.14 6.47 8.66
N GLU A 70 0.20 7.04 9.85
CA GLU A 70 1.25 6.75 10.84
C GLU A 70 1.08 5.39 11.50
N LYS A 71 -0.17 4.96 11.73
CA LYS A 71 -0.49 3.77 12.50
C LYS A 71 -0.78 2.54 11.65
N VAL A 72 -1.12 2.72 10.36
CA VAL A 72 -1.45 1.59 9.48
C VAL A 72 -0.51 1.53 8.29
N PHE A 73 -0.44 2.59 7.48
CA PHE A 73 0.34 2.54 6.23
C PHE A 73 1.84 2.45 6.47
N LEU A 74 2.43 3.32 7.31
CA LEU A 74 3.87 3.32 7.56
C LEU A 74 4.37 2.02 8.22
N PRO A 75 3.69 1.44 9.23
CA PRO A 75 4.10 0.16 9.80
C PRO A 75 4.07 -0.98 8.78
N ILE A 76 3.02 -1.06 7.95
CA ILE A 76 2.93 -2.10 6.92
C ILE A 76 4.03 -1.90 5.86
N LEU A 77 4.27 -0.66 5.40
CA LEU A 77 5.35 -0.37 4.48
C LEU A 77 6.71 -0.77 5.05
N LYS A 78 6.96 -0.51 6.33
CA LYS A 78 8.18 -0.91 7.02
C LYS A 78 8.35 -2.44 7.05
N VAL A 79 7.27 -3.20 7.27
CA VAL A 79 7.30 -4.67 7.20
C VAL A 79 7.64 -5.14 5.78
N THR A 80 6.96 -4.60 4.76
CA THR A 80 7.24 -4.94 3.35
C THR A 80 8.69 -4.64 2.96
N LEU A 81 9.22 -3.48 3.36
CA LEU A 81 10.61 -3.13 3.06
C LEU A 81 11.61 -4.04 3.78
N LYS A 82 11.34 -4.43 5.04
CA LYS A 82 12.18 -5.38 5.77
C LYS A 82 12.21 -6.75 5.09
N GLU A 83 11.08 -7.22 4.59
CA GLU A 83 11.00 -8.48 3.84
C GLU A 83 11.84 -8.41 2.57
N ILE A 84 11.66 -7.36 1.76
CA ILE A 84 12.39 -7.15 0.49
C ILE A 84 13.91 -7.11 0.70
N LEU A 85 14.37 -6.50 1.81
CA LEU A 85 15.79 -6.33 2.09
C LEU A 85 16.40 -7.53 2.84
N ASN A 86 15.60 -8.55 3.21
CA ASN A 86 16.10 -9.71 3.92
C ASN A 86 16.46 -10.84 2.94
N PRO A 87 17.75 -11.14 2.72
CA PRO A 87 18.17 -12.20 1.79
C PRO A 87 17.77 -13.61 2.26
N ASP A 88 17.49 -13.80 3.56
CA ASP A 88 17.06 -15.09 4.11
C ASP A 88 15.59 -15.40 3.80
N ILE A 89 14.82 -14.40 3.34
CA ILE A 89 13.43 -14.58 2.92
C ILE A 89 13.42 -14.70 1.38
N PRO A 90 13.11 -15.88 0.82
CA PRO A 90 13.07 -16.05 -0.63
C PRO A 90 11.95 -15.19 -1.24
N PHE A 91 12.18 -14.73 -2.46
CA PHE A 91 11.14 -14.05 -3.22
C PHE A 91 9.99 -15.02 -3.54
N GLU A 92 8.79 -14.70 -3.07
CA GLU A 92 7.58 -15.45 -3.41
C GLU A 92 6.88 -14.81 -4.64
N PRO A 93 6.60 -15.60 -5.71
CA PRO A 93 5.82 -15.13 -6.84
C PRO A 93 4.37 -14.84 -6.43
N ASP A 94 3.73 -13.94 -7.16
CA ASP A 94 2.35 -13.53 -6.89
C ASP A 94 1.36 -14.32 -7.78
N ASP A 95 1.40 -15.65 -7.67
CA ASP A 95 0.72 -16.60 -8.55
C ASP A 95 -0.77 -16.82 -8.26
N GLU A 96 -1.28 -16.21 -7.17
CA GLU A 96 -2.70 -16.25 -6.81
C GLU A 96 -3.62 -15.74 -7.92
N ASP A 97 -3.11 -14.83 -8.75
CA ASP A 97 -3.78 -14.35 -9.94
C ASP A 97 -2.81 -14.39 -11.12
N THR A 98 -2.96 -15.45 -11.91
CA THR A 98 -2.15 -15.75 -13.10
C THR A 98 -2.08 -14.60 -14.11
N TYR A 99 -3.03 -13.64 -14.07
CA TYR A 99 -2.95 -12.42 -14.87
C TYR A 99 -1.69 -11.62 -14.55
N TRP A 100 -1.32 -11.48 -13.27
CA TRP A 100 -0.13 -10.70 -12.89
C TRP A 100 1.15 -11.37 -13.32
N CYS A 101 1.29 -12.68 -13.12
CA CYS A 101 2.47 -13.44 -13.57
C CYS A 101 2.61 -13.41 -15.09
N ARG A 102 1.51 -13.54 -15.85
CA ARG A 102 1.53 -13.48 -17.32
C ARG A 102 1.99 -12.12 -17.85
N ASN A 103 1.66 -11.03 -17.16
CA ASN A 103 2.01 -9.68 -17.57
C ASN A 103 3.27 -9.13 -16.87
N CYS A 104 3.96 -9.95 -16.07
CA CYS A 104 5.15 -9.53 -15.33
C CYS A 104 6.37 -9.40 -16.26
N SER A 105 7.02 -8.23 -16.23
CA SER A 105 8.24 -7.94 -17.00
C SER A 105 9.44 -8.81 -16.59
N PHE A 106 9.37 -9.47 -15.44
CA PHE A 106 10.43 -10.32 -14.89
C PHE A 106 10.06 -11.81 -14.91
N SER A 107 9.03 -12.19 -15.68
CA SER A 107 8.57 -13.58 -15.78
C SER A 107 9.68 -14.57 -16.15
N SER A 108 10.67 -14.17 -16.94
CA SER A 108 11.84 -15.00 -17.30
C SER A 108 12.84 -15.23 -16.16
N LEU A 109 12.86 -14.36 -15.15
CA LEU A 109 13.72 -14.47 -13.97
C LEU A 109 13.00 -15.11 -12.78
N CYS A 110 11.68 -15.26 -12.90
CA CYS A 110 10.83 -15.86 -11.88
C CYS A 110 10.84 -17.37 -12.09
N HIS A 111 11.77 -18.05 -11.43
CA HIS A 111 11.80 -19.51 -11.41
C HIS A 111 10.78 -20.01 -10.38
N SER A 112 9.62 -20.46 -10.87
CA SER A 112 8.69 -21.32 -10.13
C SER A 112 9.23 -22.74 -10.04
#